data_AF-W1YRG6-F1
#
_entry.id   AF-W1YRG6-F1
#
_cell.length_a   1.000
_cell.length_b   1.000
_cell.length_c   1.000
_cell.angle_alpha   90.00
_cell.angle_beta   90.00
_cell.angle_gamma   90.00
#
_symmetry.space_group_name_H-M   'P 1'
#
loop_
_entity.id
_entity.type
_entity.pdbx_description
1 polymer ?
#
loop_
_entity_poly.entity_id
_entity_poly.type
_entity_poly.pdbx_seq_one_letter_code
_entity_poly.pdbx_strand_id
1 'polypeptide(L)' 'RKDENKAFSIDVNVYFINPTTHTISISRSEDAKGIDIKKSERAEAVFKLPSHQLQAGDPQYEIAKLMYQ' A
#
# COMPACT_ATOMS: atom_id res chain seq x y z
N ARG A 1 25.66 -24.12 6.87
CA ARG A 1 24.93 -22.94 7.37
C ARG A 1 23.64 -22.87 6.57
N LYS A 2 22.48 -22.92 7.23
CA LYS A 2 21.16 -22.92 6.57
C LYS A 2 21.04 -21.60 5.82
N ASP A 3 20.91 -21.65 4.50
CA ASP A 3 20.63 -20.47 3.69
C ASP A 3 19.31 -19.87 4.18
N GLU A 4 19.40 -18.79 4.96
CA GLU A 4 18.29 -17.87 5.16
C GLU A 4 18.03 -17.23 3.81
N ASN A 5 17.26 -17.91 2.96
CA ASN A 5 16.62 -17.32 1.80
C ASN A 5 15.63 -16.28 2.36
N LYS A 6 16.14 -15.09 2.73
CA LYS A 6 15.33 -13.93 3.08
C LYS A 6 14.58 -13.57 1.81
N ALA A 7 13.40 -14.17 1.65
CA ALA A 7 12.47 -13.76 0.63
C ALA A 7 12.17 -12.29 0.88
N PHE A 8 12.75 -11.40 0.07
CA PHE A 8 12.39 -9.99 0.06
C PHE A 8 10.90 -9.92 -0.30
N SER A 9 10.07 -9.71 0.71
CA SER A 9 8.68 -9.29 0.50
C SER A 9 8.74 -7.81 0.18
N ILE A 10 8.41 -7.46 -1.07
CA ILE A 10 8.18 -6.07 -1.42
C ILE A 10 6.85 -5.68 -0.79
N ASP A 11 6.88 -4.79 0.20
CA ASP A 11 5.68 -4.18 0.73
C ASP A 11 5.28 -3.03 -0.21
N VAL A 12 4.16 -3.21 -0.89
CA VAL A 12 3.59 -2.24 -1.83
C VAL A 12 2.44 -1.52 -1.15
N ASN A 13 2.47 -0.19 -1.19
CA ASN A 13 1.37 0.67 -0.77
C ASN A 13 0.88 1.46 -1.97
N VAL A 14 -0.43 1.49 -2.18
CA VAL A 14 -1.08 2.29 -3.23
C VAL A 14 -1.86 3.40 -2.55
N TYR A 15 -1.60 4.63 -2.98
CA TYR A 15 -2.31 5.81 -2.51
C TYR A 15 -3.30 6.29 -3.56
N PHE A 16 -4.54 6.52 -3.12
CA PHE A 16 -5.61 7.10 -3.91
C PHE A 16 -5.82 8.53 -3.43
N ILE A 17 -5.47 9.50 -4.26
CA ILE A 17 -5.51 10.92 -3.91
C ILE A 17 -6.64 11.59 -4.69
N ASN A 18 -7.59 12.18 -3.97
CA ASN A 18 -8.61 13.04 -4.56
C ASN A 18 -8.20 14.51 -4.38
N PRO A 19 -7.73 15.19 -5.44
CA PRO A 19 -7.21 16.55 -5.32
C PRO A 19 -8.30 17.59 -5.04
N THR A 20 -9.56 17.31 -5.39
CA THR A 20 -10.68 18.24 -5.16
C THR A 20 -11.05 18.28 -3.68
N THR A 21 -11.18 17.11 -3.06
CA THR A 21 -11.59 17.00 -1.65
C THR A 21 -10.42 16.90 -0.67
N HIS A 22 -9.19 16.84 -1.19
CA HIS A 22 -7.97 16.59 -0.41
C HIS A 22 -8.05 15.31 0.43
N THR A 23 -8.87 14.35 0.00
CA THR A 23 -8.97 13.04 0.66
C THR A 23 -7.90 12.10 0.10
N ILE A 24 -7.23 11.41 1.00
CA ILE A 24 -6.20 10.42 0.67
C ILE A 24 -6.66 9.11 1.27
N SER A 25 -6.64 8.04 0.48
CA SER A 25 -6.85 6.68 0.95
C SER A 25 -5.67 5.80 0.57
N ILE A 26 -5.45 4.72 1.32
CA ILE A 26 -4.35 3.78 1.10
C ILE A 26 -4.88 2.35 1.03
N SER A 27 -4.35 1.57 0.09
CA SER A 27 -4.43 0.11 0.10
C SER A 27 -3.03 -0.44 0.34
N ARG A 28 -2.86 -1.31 1.33
CA ARG A 28 -1.55 -1.86 1.69
C ARG A 28 -1.47 -3.32 1.29
N SER A 29 -0.30 -3.74 0.82
CA SER A 29 -0.03 -5.17 0.61
C SER A 29 -0.10 -6.01 1.89
N GLU A 30 -0.09 -5.38 3.06
CA GLU A 30 -0.39 -6.00 4.34
C GLU A 30 -1.86 -6.44 4.46
N ASP A 31 -2.80 -5.70 3.86
CA ASP A 31 -4.22 -6.04 3.86
C ASP A 31 -4.51 -7.26 2.96
N ALA A 32 -3.53 -7.68 2.13
CA ALA A 32 -3.53 -8.93 1.36
C ALA A 32 -2.90 -10.13 2.10
N LYS A 33 -2.45 -9.98 3.36
CA LYS A 33 -1.94 -11.11 4.14
C LYS A 33 -3.00 -12.20 4.24
N GLY A 34 -2.66 -13.41 3.80
CA GLY A 34 -3.58 -14.55 3.79
C GLY A 34 -4.35 -14.74 2.48
N ILE A 35 -4.23 -13.83 1.52
CA ILE A 35 -4.71 -14.04 0.15
C ILE A 35 -3.59 -14.67 -0.67
N ASP A 36 -3.86 -15.82 -1.29
CA ASP A 36 -2.89 -16.48 -2.18
C ASP A 36 -2.80 -15.71 -3.51
N ILE A 37 -1.90 -14.74 -3.55
CA ILE A 37 -1.61 -13.91 -4.71
C ILE A 37 -0.23 -14.28 -5.24
N LYS A 38 -0.16 -14.63 -6.53
CA LYS A 38 1.12 -14.86 -7.18
C LYS A 38 1.99 -13.62 -7.07
N LYS A 39 3.29 -13.79 -6.80
CA LYS A 39 4.23 -12.67 -6.67
C LYS A 39 4.20 -11.69 -7.85
N SER A 40 4.01 -12.19 -9.07
CA SER A 40 3.91 -11.38 -10.29
C SER A 40 2.66 -10.50 -10.35
N GLU A 41 1.59 -10.88 -9.65
CA GLU A 41 0.29 -10.21 -9.68
C GLU A 41 0.08 -9.32 -8.45
N ARG A 42 1.03 -9.30 -7.50
CA ARG A 42 0.90 -8.59 -6.22
C ARG A 42 0.67 -7.09 -6.40
N ALA A 43 1.33 -6.46 -7.38
CA ALA A 43 1.13 -5.05 -7.66
C ALA A 43 -0.32 -4.75 -8.08
N GLU A 44 -0.86 -5.51 -9.03
CA GLU A 44 -2.25 -5.37 -9.49
C GLU A 44 -3.28 -5.73 -8.43
N ALA A 45 -2.98 -6.74 -7.61
CA ALA A 45 -3.87 -7.16 -6.54
C ALA A 45 -4.05 -6.07 -5.49
N VAL A 46 -2.99 -5.31 -5.15
CA VAL A 46 -3.06 -4.23 -4.17
C VAL A 46 -4.02 -3.12 -4.61
N PHE A 47 -4.14 -2.84 -5.91
CA PHE A 47 -5.14 -1.89 -6.43
C PHE A 47 -6.59 -2.35 -6.23
N LYS A 48 -6.81 -3.66 -6.07
CA LYS A 48 -8.14 -4.25 -5.88
C LYS A 48 -8.48 -4.47 -4.39
N LEU A 49 -7.53 -4.21 -3.49
CA LEU A 49 -7.78 -4.32 -2.05
C LEU A 49 -8.64 -3.14 -1.57
N PRO A 50 -9.48 -3.35 -0.53
CA PRO A 50 -10.15 -2.27 0.15
C PRO A 50 -9.16 -1.17 0.53
N SER A 51 -9.50 0.08 0.23
CA SER A 51 -8.72 1.23 0.65
C SER A 51 -9.29 1.81 1.93
N HIS A 52 -8.40 2.36 2.75
CA HIS A 52 -8.75 3.03 3.99
C HIS A 52 -8.40 4.51 3.88
N GLN A 53 -9.36 5.38 4.22
CA GLN A 53 -9.12 6.81 4.23
C GLN A 53 -8.14 7.16 5.37
N LEU A 54 -7.09 7.86 5.00
CA LEU A 54 -6.08 8.36 5.91
C LEU A 54 -6.53 9.69 6.53
N GLN A 55 -6.17 9.90 7.79
CA GLN A 55 -6.46 11.14 8.53
C GLN A 55 -5.21 12.02 8.64
N ALA A 56 -5.42 13.33 8.75
CA ALA A 56 -4.33 14.26 9.01
C ALA A 56 -3.62 13.90 10.33
N GLY A 57 -2.28 13.94 10.33
CA GLY A 57 -1.48 13.46 11.44
C GLY A 57 -1.10 11.97 11.37
N ASP A 58 -1.68 11.18 10.46
CA ASP A 58 -1.15 9.85 10.13
C ASP A 58 0.17 10.02 9.34
N PRO A 59 1.27 9.35 9.71
CA PRO A 59 2.53 9.42 8.97
C PRO A 59 2.39 9.10 7.47
N GLN A 60 1.53 8.15 7.10
CA GLN A 60 1.25 7.82 5.70
C GLN A 60 0.48 8.94 4.99
N TYR A 61 -0.40 9.65 5.71
CA TYR A 61 -1.10 10.81 5.16
C TYR A 61 -0.12 11.93 4.81
N GLU A 62 0.80 12.24 5.72
CA GLU A 62 1.80 13.30 5.50
C GLU A 62 2.76 12.95 4.37
N ILE A 63 3.18 11.68 4.26
CA ILE A 63 4.00 11.21 3.12
C ILE A 63 3.22 11.31 1.81
N ALA A 64 1.98 10.82 1.77
CA ALA A 64 1.15 10.86 0.56
C ALA A 64 0.86 12.30 0.10
N LYS A 65 0.69 13.22 1.04
CA LYS A 65 0.50 14.64 0.75
C LYS A 65 1.69 15.25 0.01
N LEU A 66 2.93 14.85 0.36
CA LEU A 66 4.14 15.32 -0.34
C LEU A 66 4.22 14.84 -1.78
N MET A 67 3.58 13.72 -2.12
CA MET A 67 3.63 13.13 -3.47
C MET A 67 2.75 13.84 -4.49
N TYR A 68 1.86 14.74 -4.06
CA TYR A 68 0.94 15.48 -4.94
C TYR A 68 1.13 17.02 -4.91
N GLN A 69 2.09 17.52 -4.12
CA GLN A 69 2.53 18.93 -4.18
C GLN A 69 3.28 19.21 -5.48
#